data_AF-A0A2X1MYZ8-F1
#
_entry.id   AF-A0A2X1MYZ8-F1
#
_cell.length_a   1.000
_cell.length_b   1.000
_cell.length_c   1.000
_cell.angle_alpha   90.00
_cell.angle_beta   90.00
_cell.angle_gamma   90.00
#
_symmetry.space_group_name_H-M   'P 1'
#
loop_
_entity.id
_entity.type
_entity.pdbx_description
1 polymer ?
#
loop_
_entity_poly.entity_id
_entity_poly.type
_entity_poly.pdbx_seq_one_letter_code
_entity_poly.pdbx_strand_id
1 'polypeptide(L)'
;MACGEFSLIARYFDRVRSSRLDVELGIGDDCALLNIPEKQTLAISTDTLVAGNHFLPDIDPADLAYKALAVNLSDLAAMGADPAWLTLALTLPDVDEAWLESFSDSLFDLLNYYDMQLIGGDTTRGPLSMTLGIHGFVPMGRALTRSGGETG
;
A
#
# COMPACT_ATOMS: atom_id res chain seq x y z
N MET A 1 13.71 15.45 19.66
CA MET A 1 14.45 15.25 18.39
C MET A 1 13.85 14.03 17.71
N ALA A 2 12.89 14.26 16.81
CA ALA A 2 12.20 13.25 16.01
C ALA A 2 13.09 12.72 14.87
N CYS A 3 14.32 12.31 15.20
CA CYS A 3 15.36 12.00 14.22
C CYS A 3 15.34 10.54 13.73
N GLY A 4 14.52 9.67 14.34
CA GLY A 4 14.50 8.23 14.03
C GLY A 4 13.48 7.83 12.96
N GLU A 5 12.23 8.23 13.12
CA GLU A 5 11.12 7.77 12.27
C GLU A 5 11.10 8.45 10.90
N PHE A 6 11.19 9.78 10.87
CA PHE A 6 11.24 10.55 9.62
C PHE A 6 12.44 10.19 8.74
N SER A 7 13.58 9.80 9.33
CA SER A 7 14.76 9.38 8.57
C SER A 7 14.61 7.98 7.95
N LEU A 8 13.85 7.09 8.61
CA LEU A 8 13.50 5.77 8.05
C LEU A 8 12.51 5.90 6.91
N ILE A 9 11.46 6.71 7.07
CA ILE A 9 10.48 7.00 6.01
C ILE A 9 11.19 7.56 4.78
N ALA A 10 12.00 8.60 4.96
CA ALA A 10 12.72 9.23 3.85
C ALA A 10 13.69 8.27 3.13
N ARG A 11 14.31 7.33 3.84
CA ARG A 11 15.31 6.42 3.25
C ARG A 11 14.68 5.22 2.53
N TYR A 12 13.62 4.64 3.09
CA TYR A 12 13.06 3.38 2.61
C TYR A 12 11.73 3.55 1.89
N PHE A 13 10.93 4.57 2.22
CA PHE A 13 9.56 4.71 1.74
C PHE A 13 9.31 5.98 0.91
N ASP A 14 10.20 6.97 0.91
CA ASP A 14 10.13 8.12 0.00
C ASP A 14 11.01 7.90 -1.25
N ARG A 15 10.60 6.95 -2.10
CA ARG A 15 11.37 6.53 -3.30
C ARG A 15 10.64 6.80 -4.61
N VAL A 16 9.69 7.74 -4.60
CA VAL A 16 8.88 8.06 -5.78
C VAL A 16 9.78 8.62 -6.89
N ARG A 17 10.00 7.83 -7.95
CA ARG A 17 10.82 8.25 -9.10
C ARG A 17 10.05 9.09 -10.12
N SER A 18 8.74 8.88 -10.20
CA SER A 18 7.81 9.63 -11.02
C SER A 18 6.48 9.73 -10.27
N SER A 19 6.04 10.94 -9.98
CA SER A 19 4.74 11.18 -9.37
C SER A 19 3.64 10.93 -10.39
N ARG A 20 2.62 10.17 -10.02
CA ARG A 20 1.38 10.09 -10.79
C ARG A 20 0.73 11.48 -10.87
N LEU A 21 0.07 11.78 -11.99
CA LEU A 21 -0.60 13.07 -12.22
C LEU A 21 -1.78 13.31 -11.27
N ASP A 22 -2.33 12.24 -10.70
CA ASP A 22 -3.45 12.27 -9.75
C ASP A 22 -3.00 12.42 -8.28
N VAL A 23 -1.71 12.59 -8.02
CA VAL A 23 -1.13 12.89 -6.70
C VAL A 23 -0.63 14.34 -6.68
N GLU A 24 -1.38 15.23 -6.03
CA GLU A 24 -1.02 16.64 -5.86
C GLU A 24 0.00 16.82 -4.74
N LEU A 25 -0.14 16.06 -3.65
CA LEU A 25 0.78 16.01 -2.52
C LEU A 25 0.92 14.56 -2.07
N GLY A 26 2.17 14.09 -1.96
CA GLY A 26 2.49 12.72 -1.54
C GLY A 26 3.21 12.68 -0.19
N ILE A 27 4.12 11.71 -0.04
CA ILE A 27 4.97 11.58 1.16
C ILE A 27 5.82 12.84 1.35
N GLY A 28 5.98 13.26 2.61
CA GLY A 28 6.83 14.41 2.99
C GLY A 28 6.08 15.56 3.65
N ASP A 29 4.75 15.49 3.71
CA ASP A 29 3.87 16.44 4.40
C ASP A 29 2.91 15.71 5.35
N ASP A 30 2.01 16.44 6.03
CA ASP A 30 1.09 15.89 7.04
C ASP A 30 0.03 14.94 6.46
N CYS A 31 -0.30 15.07 5.18
CA CYS A 31 -1.23 14.19 4.47
C CYS A 31 -1.05 14.22 2.95
N ALA A 32 -1.57 13.19 2.28
CA ALA A 32 -1.64 13.16 0.83
C ALA A 32 -2.85 13.94 0.30
N LEU A 33 -2.68 14.64 -0.81
CA LEU A 33 -3.75 15.30 -1.57
C LEU A 33 -3.88 14.62 -2.94
N LEU A 34 -5.07 14.11 -3.24
CA LEU A 34 -5.31 13.20 -4.35
C LEU A 34 -6.49 13.70 -5.19
N ASN A 35 -6.31 13.67 -6.51
CA ASN A 35 -7.32 14.11 -7.47
C ASN A 35 -8.00 12.91 -8.11
N ILE A 36 -9.29 12.72 -7.85
CA ILE A 36 -10.07 11.64 -8.47
C ILE A 36 -10.44 12.04 -9.91
N PRO A 37 -10.09 11.25 -10.94
CA PRO A 37 -10.43 11.57 -12.32
C PRO A 37 -11.95 11.67 -12.54
N GLU A 38 -12.36 12.50 -13.51
CA GLU A 38 -13.78 12.64 -13.86
C GLU A 38 -14.41 11.29 -14.23
N LYS A 39 -15.68 11.10 -13.83
CA LYS A 39 -16.49 9.89 -14.10
C LYS A 39 -15.92 8.59 -13.51
N GLN A 40 -14.95 8.69 -12.60
CA GLN A 40 -14.48 7.57 -11.79
C GLN A 40 -15.16 7.58 -10.41
N THR A 41 -15.17 6.42 -9.78
CA THR A 41 -15.51 6.21 -8.36
C THR A 41 -14.27 5.66 -7.68
N LEU A 42 -13.93 6.23 -6.52
CA LEU A 42 -12.82 5.74 -5.71
C LEU A 42 -13.23 4.44 -5.00
N ALA A 43 -12.52 3.36 -5.27
CA ALA A 43 -12.58 2.12 -4.53
C ALA A 43 -11.46 2.10 -3.49
N ILE A 44 -11.77 1.67 -2.28
CA ILE A 44 -10.82 1.60 -1.15
C ILE A 44 -10.96 0.23 -0.51
N SER A 45 -9.83 -0.44 -0.26
CA SER A 45 -9.76 -1.59 0.66
C SER A 45 -8.66 -1.35 1.69
N THR A 46 -8.78 -2.03 2.83
CA THR A 46 -7.78 -1.98 3.90
C THR A 46 -7.66 -3.33 4.56
N ASP A 47 -6.44 -3.85 4.56
CA ASP A 47 -6.12 -5.13 5.15
C ASP A 47 -4.90 -5.04 6.08
N THR A 48 -4.96 -5.79 7.18
CA THR A 48 -3.89 -5.88 8.18
C THR A 48 -3.28 -7.27 8.18
N LEU A 49 -1.95 -7.34 8.05
CA LEU A 49 -1.16 -8.55 8.21
C LEU A 49 -0.40 -8.50 9.53
N VAL A 50 -0.42 -9.63 10.25
CA VAL A 50 0.19 -9.76 11.59
C VAL A 50 1.08 -10.98 11.59
N ALA A 51 2.34 -10.82 12.03
CA ALA A 51 3.29 -11.92 12.10
C ALA A 51 2.78 -13.03 13.04
N GLY A 52 2.97 -14.29 12.65
CA GLY A 52 2.46 -15.46 13.37
C GLY A 52 0.99 -15.80 13.09
N ASN A 53 0.20 -14.87 12.55
CA ASN A 53 -1.20 -15.11 12.19
C ASN A 53 -1.37 -15.18 10.67
N HIS A 54 -0.95 -14.13 9.97
CA HIS A 54 -1.14 -13.99 8.52
C HIS A 54 0.10 -14.40 7.72
N PHE A 55 1.29 -14.37 8.33
CA PHE A 55 2.56 -14.79 7.72
C PHE A 55 3.52 -15.31 8.78
N LEU A 56 4.52 -16.07 8.36
CA LEU A 56 5.53 -16.64 9.26
C LEU A 56 6.47 -15.54 9.78
N PRO A 57 6.87 -15.53 11.06
CA PRO A 57 7.78 -14.50 11.59
C PRO A 57 9.14 -14.42 10.88
N ASP A 58 9.58 -15.50 10.24
CA ASP A 58 10.85 -15.65 9.51
C ASP A 58 10.67 -15.58 7.98
N ILE A 59 9.52 -15.12 7.49
CA ILE A 59 9.29 -14.92 6.06
C ILE A 59 10.34 -13.95 5.48
N ASP A 60 10.76 -14.21 4.25
CA ASP A 60 11.61 -13.28 3.52
C ASP A 60 10.90 -11.92 3.35
N PRO A 61 11.58 -10.78 3.59
CA PRO A 61 10.93 -9.47 3.53
C PRO A 61 10.39 -9.11 2.14
N ALA A 62 11.05 -9.54 1.06
CA ALA A 62 10.56 -9.31 -0.30
C ALA A 62 9.30 -10.13 -0.58
N ASP A 63 9.28 -11.42 -0.18
CA ASP A 63 8.08 -12.26 -0.29
C ASP A 63 6.91 -11.69 0.54
N LEU A 64 7.21 -11.10 1.70
CA LEU A 64 6.19 -10.43 2.51
C LEU A 64 5.63 -9.18 1.83
N ALA A 65 6.47 -8.36 1.20
CA ALA A 65 6.03 -7.21 0.40
C ALA A 65 5.11 -7.65 -0.75
N TYR A 66 5.51 -8.70 -1.48
CA TYR A 66 4.69 -9.31 -2.52
C TYR A 66 3.33 -9.76 -1.99
N LYS A 67 3.33 -10.54 -0.91
CA LYS A 67 2.10 -11.04 -0.30
C LYS A 67 1.20 -9.89 0.16
N ALA A 68 1.76 -8.88 0.81
CA ALA A 68 1.03 -7.74 1.35
C ALA A 68 0.29 -6.98 0.25
N LEU A 69 0.98 -6.67 -0.85
CA LEU A 69 0.36 -5.99 -1.97
C LEU A 69 -0.64 -6.90 -2.71
N ALA A 70 -0.29 -8.16 -2.96
CA ALA A 70 -1.12 -9.08 -3.74
C ALA A 70 -2.50 -9.32 -3.11
N VAL A 71 -2.57 -9.47 -1.78
CA VAL A 71 -3.85 -9.63 -1.07
C VAL A 71 -4.73 -8.40 -1.26
N ASN A 72 -4.17 -7.21 -1.09
CA ASN A 72 -4.90 -5.95 -1.26
C ASN A 72 -5.34 -5.72 -2.72
N LEU A 73 -4.47 -6.04 -3.69
CA LEU A 73 -4.81 -5.94 -5.11
C LEU A 73 -5.95 -6.88 -5.51
N SER A 74 -6.04 -8.05 -4.87
CA SER A 74 -7.13 -8.99 -5.11
C SER A 74 -8.50 -8.39 -4.79
N ASP A 75 -8.60 -7.55 -3.77
CA ASP A 75 -9.86 -6.88 -3.41
C ASP A 75 -10.28 -5.86 -4.47
N LEU A 76 -9.34 -5.05 -4.95
CA LEU A 76 -9.60 -4.11 -6.05
C LEU A 76 -10.00 -4.85 -7.33
N ALA A 77 -9.28 -5.92 -7.67
CA ALA A 77 -9.59 -6.75 -8.82
C ALA A 77 -11.00 -7.36 -8.73
N ALA A 78 -11.43 -7.81 -7.54
CA ALA A 78 -12.77 -8.36 -7.33
C ALA A 78 -13.89 -7.33 -7.56
N MET A 79 -13.59 -6.04 -7.39
CA MET A 79 -14.52 -4.94 -7.64
C MET A 79 -14.41 -4.38 -9.07
N GLY A 80 -13.46 -4.87 -9.87
CA GLY A 80 -13.14 -4.33 -11.20
C GLY A 80 -12.46 -2.96 -11.16
N ALA A 81 -11.70 -2.68 -10.09
CA ALA A 81 -11.00 -1.42 -9.90
C ALA A 81 -9.56 -1.48 -10.43
N ASP A 82 -9.16 -0.43 -11.13
CA ASP A 82 -7.77 -0.20 -11.53
C ASP A 82 -7.00 0.40 -10.33
N PRO A 83 -5.92 -0.22 -9.85
CA PRO A 83 -5.18 0.26 -8.69
C PRO A 83 -4.46 1.58 -8.99
N ALA A 84 -4.33 2.44 -7.98
CA ALA A 84 -3.71 3.77 -8.15
C ALA A 84 -2.78 4.13 -6.98
N TRP A 85 -3.26 3.98 -5.73
CA TRP A 85 -2.53 4.46 -4.56
C TRP A 85 -2.45 3.43 -3.45
N LEU A 86 -1.38 3.54 -2.66
CA LEU A 86 -1.15 2.73 -1.46
C LEU A 86 -0.81 3.65 -0.28
N THR A 87 -1.35 3.34 0.89
CA THR A 87 -0.82 3.78 2.18
C THR A 87 -0.30 2.58 2.97
N LEU A 88 0.77 2.78 3.75
CA LEU A 88 1.39 1.71 4.56
C LEU A 88 1.58 2.18 6.00
N ALA A 89 0.89 1.55 6.95
CA ALA A 89 1.21 1.66 8.37
C ALA A 89 2.01 0.42 8.79
N LEU A 90 3.31 0.60 9.04
CA LEU A 90 4.24 -0.47 9.37
C LEU A 90 4.62 -0.41 10.85
N THR A 91 4.42 -1.51 11.57
CA THR A 91 4.88 -1.66 12.96
C THR A 91 5.99 -2.70 13.01
N LEU A 92 7.14 -2.32 13.56
CA LEU A 92 8.33 -3.18 13.67
C LEU A 92 8.79 -3.30 15.13
N PRO A 93 9.27 -4.47 15.58
CA PRO A 93 9.74 -4.62 16.96
C PRO A 93 10.99 -3.77 17.22
N ASP A 94 11.90 -3.79 16.25
CA ASP A 94 13.15 -3.07 16.22
C ASP A 94 13.43 -2.60 14.79
N VAL A 95 14.30 -1.60 14.64
CA VAL A 95 14.73 -1.12 13.33
C VAL A 95 15.79 -2.06 12.77
N ASP A 96 15.47 -2.73 11.67
CA ASP A 96 16.40 -3.56 10.90
C ASP A 96 16.52 -3.00 9.49
N GLU A 97 17.68 -2.39 9.18
CA GLU A 97 17.94 -1.75 7.90
C GLU A 97 17.93 -2.73 6.73
N ALA A 98 18.46 -3.95 6.91
CA ALA A 98 18.52 -4.95 5.84
C ALA A 98 17.11 -5.48 5.52
N TRP A 99 16.31 -5.69 6.56
CA TRP A 99 14.90 -6.06 6.40
C TRP A 99 14.13 -4.96 5.66
N LEU A 100 14.28 -3.70 6.10
CA LEU A 100 13.60 -2.55 5.50
C LEU A 100 14.00 -2.33 4.04
N GLU A 101 15.29 -2.46 3.73
CA GLU A 101 15.80 -2.38 2.36
C GLU A 101 15.16 -3.44 1.47
N SER A 102 15.24 -4.72 1.87
CA SER A 102 14.67 -5.83 1.10
C SER A 102 13.15 -5.72 0.92
N PHE A 103 12.42 -5.33 1.97
CA PHE A 103 10.97 -5.15 1.91
C PHE A 103 10.61 -3.98 0.99
N SER A 104 11.25 -2.82 1.18
CA SER A 104 10.95 -1.62 0.40
C SER A 104 11.33 -1.77 -1.08
N ASP A 105 12.49 -2.36 -1.39
CA ASP A 105 12.90 -2.65 -2.77
C ASP A 105 11.83 -3.44 -3.51
N SER A 106 11.40 -4.57 -2.93
CA SER A 106 10.37 -5.40 -3.52
C SER A 106 9.02 -4.69 -3.61
N LEU A 107 8.65 -3.89 -2.60
CA LEU A 107 7.41 -3.12 -2.64
C LEU A 107 7.42 -2.12 -3.80
N PHE A 108 8.50 -1.37 -3.98
CA PHE A 108 8.60 -0.37 -5.04
C PHE A 108 8.66 -1.00 -6.43
N ASP A 109 9.31 -2.14 -6.60
CA ASP A 109 9.28 -2.89 -7.87
C ASP A 109 7.85 -3.29 -8.25
N LEU A 110 7.06 -3.73 -7.28
CA LEU A 110 5.65 -4.07 -7.50
C LEU A 110 4.78 -2.85 -7.76
N LEU A 111 4.96 -1.76 -7.00
CA LEU A 111 4.25 -0.50 -7.23
C LEU A 111 4.52 0.02 -8.64
N ASN A 112 5.77 0.01 -9.09
CA ASN A 112 6.13 0.38 -10.46
C ASN A 112 5.48 -0.53 -11.51
N TYR A 113 5.43 -1.85 -11.26
CA TYR A 113 4.79 -2.81 -12.16
C TYR A 113 3.28 -2.55 -12.33
N TYR A 114 2.58 -2.19 -11.26
CA TYR A 114 1.15 -1.89 -11.27
C TYR A 114 0.81 -0.41 -11.51
N ASP A 115 1.80 0.42 -11.85
CA ASP A 115 1.65 1.88 -11.97
C ASP A 115 1.05 2.53 -10.71
N MET A 116 1.33 2.00 -9.53
CA MET A 116 0.83 2.52 -8.26
C MET A 116 1.83 3.45 -7.58
N GLN A 117 1.32 4.32 -6.71
CA GLN A 117 2.17 5.17 -5.87
C GLN A 117 1.90 4.96 -4.37
N LEU A 118 2.97 4.78 -3.59
CA LEU A 118 2.90 4.93 -2.13
C LEU A 118 2.76 6.43 -1.83
N ILE A 119 1.62 6.82 -1.25
CA ILE A 119 1.25 8.22 -1.04
C ILE A 119 1.41 8.69 0.42
N GLY A 120 1.59 7.75 1.35
CA GLY A 120 1.67 8.06 2.76
C GLY A 120 1.74 6.81 3.61
N GLY A 121 1.89 7.01 4.92
CA GLY A 121 2.05 5.91 5.83
C GLY A 121 2.41 6.36 7.23
N ASP A 122 2.66 5.36 8.07
CA ASP A 122 3.08 5.54 9.46
C ASP A 122 4.10 4.44 9.78
N THR A 123 5.11 4.75 10.60
CA THR A 123 6.11 3.74 10.99
C THR A 123 6.31 3.77 12.49
N THR A 124 5.84 2.75 13.18
CA THR A 124 5.84 2.71 14.65
C THR A 124 6.57 1.48 15.20
N ARG A 125 6.86 1.52 16.50
CA ARG A 125 7.50 0.40 17.19
C ARG A 125 6.48 -0.49 17.90
N GLY A 126 6.55 -1.80 17.67
CA GLY A 126 5.67 -2.79 18.27
C GLY A 126 5.78 -4.16 17.61
N PRO A 127 4.91 -5.12 17.95
CA PRO A 127 4.91 -6.43 17.28
C PRO A 127 4.76 -6.31 15.76
N LEU A 128 5.54 -7.10 15.01
CA LEU A 128 5.60 -7.03 13.55
C LEU A 128 4.19 -7.17 12.94
N SER A 129 3.72 -6.08 12.36
CA SER A 129 2.43 -5.99 11.69
C SER A 129 2.45 -4.86 10.68
N MET A 130 1.57 -4.96 9.69
CA MET A 130 1.41 -3.92 8.68
C MET A 130 -0.05 -3.81 8.27
N THR A 131 -0.52 -2.59 8.09
CA THR A 131 -1.84 -2.29 7.54
C THR A 131 -1.65 -1.53 6.25
N LEU A 132 -2.23 -2.04 5.17
CA LEU A 132 -2.17 -1.43 3.85
C LEU A 132 -3.53 -0.85 3.53
N GLY A 133 -3.57 0.41 3.10
CA GLY A 133 -4.76 1.03 2.51
C GLY A 133 -4.57 1.11 1.00
N ILE A 134 -5.31 0.30 0.25
CA ILE A 134 -5.21 0.29 -1.22
C ILE A 134 -6.38 1.04 -1.83
N HIS A 135 -6.07 1.83 -2.85
CA HIS A 135 -7.02 2.70 -3.51
C HIS A 135 -6.94 2.50 -5.01
N GLY A 136 -8.10 2.48 -5.65
CA GLY A 136 -8.20 2.33 -7.10
C GLY A 136 -9.43 3.04 -7.65
N PHE A 137 -9.55 3.03 -8.98
CA PHE A 137 -10.66 3.66 -9.67
C PHE A 137 -11.53 2.64 -10.36
N VAL A 138 -12.84 2.86 -10.29
CA VAL A 138 -13.81 2.13 -11.07
C VAL A 138 -14.66 3.13 -11.84
N PRO A 139 -14.97 2.91 -13.13
CA PRO A 139 -15.91 3.75 -13.84
C PRO A 139 -17.23 3.84 -13.10
N MET A 140 -17.80 5.05 -13.00
CA MET A 140 -19.02 5.28 -12.22
C MET A 140 -20.14 4.31 -12.62
N GLY A 141 -20.70 3.61 -11.62
CA GLY A 141 -21.76 2.62 -11.82
C GLY A 141 -21.33 1.29 -12.42
N ARG A 142 -20.02 1.01 -12.54
CA ARG A 142 -19.47 -0.23 -13.09
C ARG A 142 -18.81 -1.16 -12.07
N ALA A 143 -18.83 -0.81 -10.78
CA ALA A 143 -18.28 -1.66 -9.74
C ALA A 143 -18.97 -3.02 -9.70
N LEU A 144 -18.16 -4.08 -9.70
CA LEU A 144 -18.64 -5.43 -9.50
C LEU A 144 -18.93 -5.61 -8.00
N THR A 145 -20.18 -5.89 -7.65
CA THR A 145 -20.57 -6.12 -6.25
C THR A 145 -20.97 -7.57 -6.04
N ARG A 146 -20.81 -8.06 -4.80
CA ARG A 146 -21.17 -9.44 -4.44
C ARG A 146 -22.65 -9.77 -4.65
N SER A 147 -23.52 -8.77 -4.74
CA SER A 147 -24.96 -8.94 -4.91
C SER A 147 -25.43 -9.15 -6.36
N GLY A 148 -24.54 -9.08 -7.34
CA GLY A 148 -24.89 -9.17 -8.77
C GLY A 148 -24.99 -10.58 -9.36
N GLY A 149 -24.81 -11.63 -8.57
CA GLY A 149 -24.89 -13.02 -9.05
C GLY A 149 -26.32 -13.47 -9.29
N GLU A 150 -26.62 -13.94 -10.51
CA GLU A 150 -27.86 -14.65 -10.84
C GLU A 150 -27.63 -16.17 -10.83
N THR A 151 -28.66 -16.95 -10.47
CA THR A 151 -28.61 -18.41 -10.55
C THR A 151 -28.52 -18.83 -12.02
N GLY A 152 -27.48 -19.61 -12.36
CA GLY A 152 -27.28 -20.20 -13.70
C GLY A 152 -28.06 -21.48 -13.94
#